data_AF-A0A537JS49-F1
#
_entry.id   AF-A0A537JS49-F1
#
_cell.length_a   1.000
_cell.length_b   1.000
_cell.length_c   1.000
_cell.angle_alpha   90.00
_cell.angle_beta   90.00
_cell.angle_gamma   90.00
#
_symmetry.space_group_name_H-M   'P 1'
#
loop_
_entity.id
_entity.type
_entity.pdbx_description
1 polymer ?
#
loop_
_entity_poly.entity_id
_entity_poly.type
_entity_poly.pdbx_seq_one_letter_code
_entity_poly.pdbx_strand_id
1 'polypeptide(L)'
;MKPTLLLAAMLLIFCQISNAQLRIAIAGGAQSSTIVETNELPNWSEIESGYSNRTGAHFGFIADLQLGVKSKFYAQPGVMFYNKGRKFYSNYDTSVYNYFSIDAKQFINYIDIPLNLVYKIPLGGKTKFFLGGGPYLSFFYNGLEKKEIYLKTGKFETEENTDLPIGDGPGKYRTFDLGVNGTVGLEFGGVLIAGNFSRGFTDMYTATYDGSFKNQVYGVTLGIFIGKPVSLEDKPKDTDGDGIADVEDLCITEPGPLVTHGCPDTDADGIADKDDKCPNEKGLASNNGCPLMDTDKDGISDDIDKCVTVPGLAKYEGCPIPDTDKDAINDEEDKCPTVQGVARYNGCPVPDTDGDGVNDEEDKCINEPGIKENNGCPEIRKEIIQKVEFAARKIQFAYAKAILLAASGKVLDEVADLLSKEANLRVDIEGHTSSDGNFNTNMRLSNERAEAVKNYLIKKGVDPSRLTSQGFGPNKPINEGRTEEEKALNRRVELHLRNN
;
A
#
# COMPACT_ATOMS: atom_id res chain seq x y z
N MET A 1 1.25 -2.39 -21.87
CA MET A 1 2.38 -3.34 -21.97
C MET A 1 3.06 -3.14 -23.31
N LYS A 2 4.36 -2.80 -23.31
CA LYS A 2 5.09 -2.45 -24.53
C LYS A 2 5.21 -3.68 -25.45
N PRO A 3 5.01 -3.56 -26.78
CA PRO A 3 5.10 -4.67 -27.74
C PRO A 3 6.49 -5.32 -27.77
N THR A 4 7.52 -4.63 -27.28
CA THR A 4 8.88 -5.16 -27.09
C THR A 4 8.96 -6.27 -26.04
N LEU A 5 8.09 -6.26 -25.02
CA LEU A 5 8.06 -7.30 -23.98
C LEU A 5 7.42 -8.60 -24.49
N LEU A 6 6.46 -8.49 -25.41
CA LEU A 6 5.75 -9.65 -25.98
C LEU A 6 6.63 -10.42 -26.98
N LEU A 7 7.44 -9.69 -27.77
CA LEU A 7 8.37 -10.31 -28.72
C LEU A 7 9.54 -11.01 -28.00
N ALA A 8 10.07 -10.38 -26.94
CA ALA A 8 11.08 -10.99 -26.07
C ALA A 8 10.52 -12.20 -25.31
N ALA A 9 9.28 -12.12 -24.82
CA ALA A 9 8.60 -13.24 -24.17
C ALA A 9 8.33 -14.40 -25.14
N MET A 10 7.93 -14.14 -26.40
CA MET A 10 7.77 -15.21 -27.40
C MET A 10 9.10 -15.87 -27.79
N LEU A 11 10.19 -15.10 -27.89
CA LEU A 11 11.54 -15.65 -28.13
C LEU A 11 12.04 -16.48 -26.94
N LEU A 12 11.73 -16.08 -25.71
CA LEU A 12 12.09 -16.83 -24.49
C LEU A 12 11.25 -18.11 -24.34
N ILE A 13 9.96 -18.08 -24.68
CA ILE A 13 9.07 -19.26 -24.62
C ILE A 13 9.44 -20.30 -25.69
N PHE A 14 9.87 -19.89 -26.88
CA PHE A 14 10.39 -20.84 -27.89
C PHE A 14 11.76 -21.43 -27.52
N CYS A 15 12.55 -20.74 -26.71
CA CYS A 15 13.87 -21.21 -26.25
C CYS A 15 13.76 -22.34 -25.21
N GLN A 16 12.71 -22.35 -24.40
CA GLN A 16 12.51 -23.34 -23.32
C GLN A 16 12.17 -24.76 -23.82
N ILE A 17 11.84 -24.94 -25.11
CA ILE A 17 11.34 -26.21 -25.66
C ILE A 17 12.36 -26.90 -26.58
N SER A 18 13.54 -26.31 -26.81
CA SER A 18 14.53 -26.95 -27.68
C SER A 18 15.95 -26.82 -27.14
N ASN A 19 16.61 -27.96 -26.96
CA ASN A 19 18.07 -28.08 -26.84
C ASN A 19 18.73 -27.65 -28.16
N ALA A 20 18.49 -26.40 -28.58
CA ALA A 20 18.81 -25.88 -29.87
C ALA A 20 20.17 -25.20 -29.83
N GLN A 21 21.09 -25.64 -30.70
CA GLN A 21 22.34 -24.94 -30.90
C GLN A 21 22.06 -23.59 -31.56
N LEU A 22 22.18 -22.51 -30.79
CA LEU A 22 22.06 -21.14 -31.30
C LEU A 22 23.40 -20.70 -31.91
N ARG A 23 23.34 -20.21 -33.14
CA ARG A 23 24.46 -19.51 -33.78
C ARG A 23 23.99 -18.17 -34.30
N ILE A 24 24.85 -17.16 -34.22
CA ILE A 24 24.58 -15.82 -34.75
C ILE A 24 25.57 -15.56 -35.88
N ALA A 25 25.10 -15.06 -37.02
CA ALA A 25 25.93 -14.63 -38.13
C ALA A 25 25.82 -13.13 -38.35
N ILE A 26 26.95 -12.49 -38.63
CA ILE A 26 26.97 -11.19 -39.30
C ILE A 26 26.82 -11.47 -40.78
N ALA A 27 25.80 -10.91 -41.42
CA ALA A 27 25.44 -11.19 -42.79
C ALA A 27 25.33 -9.92 -43.62
N GLY A 28 25.76 -9.96 -44.87
CA GLY A 28 25.57 -8.87 -45.79
C GLY A 28 25.95 -9.23 -47.22
N GLY A 29 25.58 -8.37 -48.16
CA GLY A 29 25.95 -8.55 -49.55
C GLY A 29 25.25 -7.60 -50.49
N ALA A 30 25.31 -7.94 -51.78
CA ALA A 30 24.78 -7.13 -52.86
C ALA A 30 23.36 -7.58 -53.24
N GLN A 31 22.56 -6.64 -53.69
CA GLN A 31 21.19 -6.90 -54.13
C GLN A 31 20.80 -6.10 -55.37
N SER A 32 19.76 -6.58 -56.04
CA SER A 32 19.03 -5.94 -57.12
C SER A 32 17.58 -5.82 -56.66
N SER A 33 17.10 -4.59 -56.47
CA SER A 33 15.73 -4.32 -56.05
C SER A 33 14.96 -3.60 -57.14
N THR A 34 13.64 -3.74 -57.11
CA THR A 34 12.71 -2.94 -57.92
C THR A 34 11.37 -2.80 -57.19
N ILE A 35 10.48 -1.98 -57.74
CA ILE A 35 9.10 -1.85 -57.29
C ILE A 35 8.23 -2.35 -58.44
N VAL A 36 7.52 -3.44 -58.19
CA VAL A 36 6.52 -3.97 -59.11
C VAL A 36 5.26 -3.14 -58.96
N GLU A 37 4.92 -2.43 -60.02
CA GLU A 37 3.79 -1.52 -60.07
C GLU A 37 2.71 -2.09 -60.99
N THR A 38 1.48 -2.19 -60.49
CA THR A 38 0.32 -2.60 -61.29
C THR A 38 -0.74 -1.52 -61.18
N ASN A 39 -1.17 -0.95 -62.30
CA ASN A 39 -2.15 0.13 -62.37
C ASN A 39 -2.98 0.03 -63.66
N GLU A 40 -4.00 0.89 -63.79
CA GLU A 40 -4.86 0.98 -64.97
C GLU A 40 -4.63 2.28 -65.78
N LEU A 41 -3.44 2.87 -65.70
CA LEU A 41 -3.17 4.13 -66.38
C LEU A 41 -3.09 3.94 -67.91
N PRO A 42 -3.68 4.85 -68.71
CA PRO A 42 -3.48 4.86 -70.16
C PRO A 42 -1.98 4.95 -70.49
N ASN A 43 -1.54 4.15 -71.47
CA ASN A 43 -0.14 4.07 -71.92
C ASN A 43 0.87 3.61 -70.85
N TRP A 44 0.42 2.94 -69.77
CA TRP A 44 1.31 2.42 -68.74
C TRP A 44 2.44 1.55 -69.30
N SER A 45 2.17 0.70 -70.29
CA SER A 45 3.17 -0.17 -70.90
C SER A 45 4.37 0.58 -71.51
N GLU A 46 4.16 1.81 -71.98
CA GLU A 46 5.23 2.65 -72.53
C GLU A 46 6.11 3.20 -71.39
N ILE A 47 5.48 3.62 -70.29
CA ILE A 47 6.15 4.16 -69.10
C ILE A 47 6.87 3.06 -68.32
N GLU A 48 6.26 1.88 -68.21
CA GLU A 48 6.79 0.72 -67.50
C GLU A 48 8.18 0.33 -68.02
N SER A 49 8.37 0.43 -69.34
CA SER A 49 9.65 0.13 -70.00
C SER A 49 10.82 1.00 -69.54
N GLY A 50 10.53 2.18 -68.97
CA GLY A 50 11.53 3.07 -68.41
C GLY A 50 12.02 2.66 -67.01
N TYR A 51 11.27 1.81 -66.31
CA TYR A 51 11.66 1.34 -64.98
C TYR A 51 12.63 0.16 -65.06
N SER A 52 13.68 0.21 -64.24
CA SER A 52 14.66 -0.88 -64.14
C SER A 52 15.13 -1.10 -62.71
N ASN A 53 15.72 -2.28 -62.48
CA ASN A 53 16.20 -2.63 -61.15
C ASN A 53 17.35 -1.71 -60.72
N ARG A 54 17.39 -1.42 -59.42
CA ARG A 54 18.49 -0.71 -58.78
C ARG A 54 19.38 -1.69 -58.02
N THR A 55 20.68 -1.57 -58.21
CA THR A 55 21.68 -2.27 -57.39
C THR A 55 21.80 -1.59 -56.03
N GLY A 56 21.87 -2.37 -54.96
CA GLY A 56 22.04 -1.91 -53.59
C GLY A 56 22.83 -2.91 -52.76
N ALA A 57 22.78 -2.72 -51.44
CA ALA A 57 23.38 -3.64 -50.48
C ALA A 57 22.43 -3.87 -49.30
N HIS A 58 22.66 -4.99 -48.62
CA HIS A 58 22.05 -5.31 -47.34
C HIS A 58 23.11 -5.78 -46.35
N PHE A 59 22.87 -5.54 -45.07
CA PHE A 59 23.73 -6.01 -43.98
C PHE A 59 22.95 -6.13 -42.68
N GLY A 60 23.38 -6.99 -41.77
CA GLY A 60 22.71 -7.19 -40.50
C GLY A 60 23.13 -8.46 -39.79
N PHE A 61 22.22 -8.98 -38.96
CA PHE A 61 22.44 -10.17 -38.16
C PHE A 61 21.37 -11.22 -38.46
N ILE A 62 21.80 -12.48 -38.51
CA ILE A 62 20.92 -13.64 -38.68
C ILE A 62 21.21 -14.61 -37.54
N ALA A 63 20.19 -15.00 -36.80
CA ALA A 63 20.28 -16.09 -35.84
C ALA A 63 19.88 -17.41 -36.52
N ASP A 64 20.49 -18.51 -36.14
CA ASP A 64 20.27 -19.83 -36.70
C ASP A 64 20.02 -20.81 -35.55
N LEU A 65 18.75 -21.19 -35.36
CA LEU A 65 18.26 -21.96 -34.22
C LEU A 65 17.75 -23.33 -34.69
N GLN A 66 18.41 -24.41 -34.29
CA GLN A 66 17.97 -25.77 -34.66
C GLN A 66 16.72 -26.20 -33.90
N LEU A 67 15.65 -26.57 -34.61
CA LEU A 67 14.37 -26.95 -33.99
C LEU A 67 14.38 -28.41 -33.50
N GLY A 68 15.23 -28.71 -32.51
CA GLY A 68 15.40 -30.02 -31.86
C GLY A 68 16.71 -30.74 -32.22
N VAL A 69 17.17 -31.61 -31.33
CA VAL A 69 18.52 -32.23 -31.36
C VAL A 69 18.83 -32.98 -32.68
N LYS A 70 17.83 -33.68 -33.24
CA LYS A 70 17.96 -34.45 -34.50
C LYS A 70 17.29 -33.78 -35.70
N SER A 71 16.72 -32.59 -35.52
CA SER A 71 15.96 -31.92 -36.57
C SER A 71 16.87 -31.31 -37.62
N LYS A 72 16.45 -31.38 -38.89
CA LYS A 72 17.07 -30.66 -40.01
C LYS A 72 16.44 -29.28 -40.25
N PHE A 73 15.43 -28.92 -39.46
CA PHE A 73 14.76 -27.63 -39.53
C PHE A 73 15.39 -26.64 -38.56
N TYR A 74 15.54 -25.41 -39.04
CA TYR A 74 16.12 -24.30 -38.31
C TYR A 74 15.19 -23.10 -38.40
N ALA A 75 14.91 -22.45 -37.28
CA ALA A 75 14.34 -21.11 -37.29
C ALA A 75 15.47 -20.11 -37.49
N GLN A 76 15.31 -19.22 -38.47
CA GLN A 76 16.32 -18.27 -38.88
C GLN A 76 15.75 -16.83 -38.86
N PRO A 77 15.54 -16.24 -37.68
CA PRO A 77 15.17 -14.84 -37.58
C PRO A 77 16.38 -13.93 -37.83
N GLY A 78 16.14 -12.71 -38.30
CA GLY A 78 17.21 -11.74 -38.50
C GLY A 78 16.76 -10.29 -38.31
N VAL A 79 17.74 -9.39 -38.32
CA VAL A 79 17.54 -7.95 -38.42
C VAL A 79 18.49 -7.43 -39.48
N MET A 80 17.95 -7.02 -40.62
CA MET A 80 18.71 -6.73 -41.83
C MET A 80 18.38 -5.33 -42.34
N PHE A 81 19.38 -4.48 -42.49
CA PHE A 81 19.23 -3.23 -43.23
C PHE A 81 19.24 -3.52 -44.74
N TYR A 82 18.28 -2.96 -45.47
CA TYR A 82 18.14 -3.09 -46.91
C TYR A 82 18.04 -1.72 -47.58
N ASN A 83 18.92 -1.43 -48.53
CA ASN A 83 18.80 -0.25 -49.38
C ASN A 83 18.08 -0.64 -50.70
N LYS A 84 16.74 -0.56 -50.69
CA LYS A 84 15.83 -0.94 -51.80
C LYS A 84 15.52 0.25 -52.72
N GLY A 85 14.68 0.05 -53.73
CA GLY A 85 14.21 1.06 -54.68
C GLY A 85 14.39 0.64 -56.13
N ARG A 86 14.13 1.57 -57.06
CA ARG A 86 14.18 1.36 -58.51
C ARG A 86 14.86 2.53 -59.23
N LYS A 87 15.17 2.32 -60.51
CA LYS A 87 15.60 3.39 -61.44
C LYS A 87 14.49 3.64 -62.45
N PHE A 88 14.42 4.86 -62.96
CA PHE A 88 13.55 5.24 -64.06
C PHE A 88 14.36 6.03 -65.08
N TYR A 89 14.21 5.67 -66.35
CA TYR A 89 14.78 6.40 -67.47
C TYR A 89 13.75 6.55 -68.57
N SER A 90 13.53 7.76 -69.06
CA SER A 90 12.63 8.00 -70.18
C SER A 90 13.10 9.17 -71.04
N ASN A 91 12.79 9.09 -72.32
CA ASN A 91 13.13 10.07 -73.35
C ASN A 91 11.85 10.67 -73.91
N TYR A 92 11.79 11.99 -73.97
CA TYR A 92 10.65 12.74 -74.46
C TYR A 92 11.05 13.61 -75.63
N ASP A 93 10.26 13.56 -76.70
CA ASP A 93 10.34 14.49 -77.81
C ASP A 93 9.24 15.55 -77.64
N THR A 94 9.63 16.83 -77.58
CA THR A 94 8.69 17.93 -77.42
C THR A 94 8.90 18.97 -78.50
N SER A 95 7.81 19.62 -78.91
CA SER A 95 7.83 20.68 -79.92
C SER A 95 8.56 21.95 -79.46
N VAL A 96 8.82 22.11 -78.16
CA VAL A 96 9.38 23.34 -77.55
C VAL A 96 10.86 23.19 -77.20
N TYR A 97 11.26 22.02 -76.68
CA TYR A 97 12.63 21.71 -76.30
C TYR A 97 13.02 20.44 -77.05
N ASN A 98 13.77 20.60 -78.15
CA ASN A 98 14.30 19.51 -78.97
C ASN A 98 14.95 18.43 -78.08
N TYR A 99 14.20 17.37 -77.78
CA TYR A 99 14.57 16.17 -77.01
C TYR A 99 15.10 16.41 -75.57
N PHE A 100 14.43 15.85 -74.56
CA PHE A 100 14.93 15.79 -73.18
C PHE A 100 14.80 14.40 -72.56
N SER A 101 15.67 14.07 -71.61
CA SER A 101 15.65 12.77 -70.91
C SER A 101 15.59 12.97 -69.40
N ILE A 102 14.90 12.06 -68.71
CA ILE A 102 14.81 12.00 -67.25
C ILE A 102 15.52 10.73 -66.78
N ASP A 103 16.49 10.86 -65.86
CA ASP A 103 17.05 9.76 -65.07
C ASP A 103 16.65 9.99 -63.61
N ALA A 104 15.93 9.04 -63.02
CA ALA A 104 15.55 9.09 -61.61
C ALA A 104 15.96 7.81 -60.86
N LYS A 105 16.46 7.99 -59.64
CA LYS A 105 16.93 6.91 -58.77
C LYS A 105 16.25 7.03 -57.41
N GLN A 106 15.50 6.01 -57.04
CA GLN A 106 14.85 5.92 -55.74
C GLN A 106 15.68 5.07 -54.77
N PHE A 107 15.98 5.65 -53.61
CA PHE A 107 16.66 5.00 -52.49
C PHE A 107 15.67 4.87 -51.34
N ILE A 108 15.32 3.64 -50.99
CA ILE A 108 14.28 3.33 -50.01
C ILE A 108 14.90 2.41 -48.96
N ASN A 109 15.20 2.93 -47.77
CA ASN A 109 15.92 2.20 -46.74
C ASN A 109 14.93 1.54 -45.76
N TYR A 110 15.06 0.23 -45.62
CA TYR A 110 14.26 -0.58 -44.71
C TYR A 110 15.13 -1.30 -43.68
N ILE A 111 14.53 -1.55 -42.52
CA ILE A 111 14.97 -2.59 -41.59
C ILE A 111 14.02 -3.77 -41.78
N ASP A 112 14.52 -4.87 -42.33
CA ASP A 112 13.78 -6.11 -42.56
C ASP A 112 14.04 -7.10 -41.42
N ILE A 113 12.95 -7.66 -40.87
CA ILE A 113 12.96 -8.73 -39.89
C ILE A 113 12.42 -9.99 -40.57
N PRO A 114 13.28 -10.79 -41.23
CA PRO A 114 12.88 -12.08 -41.78
C PRO A 114 12.63 -13.09 -40.65
N LEU A 115 11.61 -13.92 -40.80
CA LEU A 115 11.30 -15.04 -39.90
C LEU A 115 11.29 -16.34 -40.71
N ASN A 116 12.48 -16.83 -41.06
CA ASN A 116 12.59 -17.94 -41.99
C ASN A 116 12.56 -19.30 -41.29
N LEU A 117 11.86 -20.25 -41.89
CA LEU A 117 12.05 -21.67 -41.59
C LEU A 117 12.99 -22.24 -42.66
N VAL A 118 14.13 -22.78 -42.22
CA VAL A 118 15.22 -23.24 -43.09
C VAL A 118 15.42 -24.74 -42.89
N TYR A 119 15.46 -25.48 -43.98
CA TYR A 119 15.80 -26.89 -44.00
C TYR A 119 17.26 -27.06 -44.45
N LYS A 120 18.08 -27.76 -43.65
CA LYS A 120 19.50 -27.97 -43.92
C LYS A 120 19.82 -29.44 -44.21
N ILE A 121 20.43 -29.69 -45.36
CA ILE A 121 20.88 -31.00 -45.83
C ILE A 121 22.40 -31.07 -45.71
N PRO A 122 22.97 -31.96 -44.88
CA PRO A 122 24.42 -32.16 -44.84
C PRO A 122 24.90 -32.79 -46.16
N LEU A 123 25.91 -32.19 -46.78
CA LEU A 123 26.52 -32.68 -48.03
C LEU A 123 27.87 -33.40 -47.80
N GLY A 124 28.37 -33.41 -46.56
CA GLY A 124 29.65 -34.01 -46.18
C GLY A 124 30.59 -32.99 -45.52
N GLY A 125 31.41 -33.46 -44.58
CA GLY A 125 32.29 -32.61 -43.78
C GLY A 125 31.49 -31.54 -43.00
N LYS A 126 31.93 -30.28 -43.09
CA LYS A 126 31.24 -29.12 -42.50
C LYS A 126 30.26 -28.44 -43.47
N THR A 127 30.01 -29.03 -44.64
CA THR A 127 29.22 -28.42 -45.71
C THR A 127 27.75 -28.83 -45.60
N LYS A 128 26.85 -27.85 -45.64
CA LYS A 128 25.40 -28.05 -45.67
C LYS A 128 24.79 -27.24 -46.81
N PHE A 129 23.89 -27.85 -47.57
CA PHE A 129 22.97 -27.11 -48.42
C PHE A 129 21.75 -26.71 -47.62
N PHE A 130 21.23 -25.52 -47.84
CA PHE A 130 20.02 -25.08 -47.18
C PHE A 130 19.07 -24.38 -48.13
N LEU A 131 17.78 -24.54 -47.83
CA LEU A 131 16.69 -23.85 -48.48
C LEU A 131 15.68 -23.45 -47.42
N GLY A 132 15.09 -22.29 -47.54
CA GLY A 132 14.13 -21.82 -46.58
C GLY A 132 13.39 -20.60 -47.06
N GLY A 133 12.45 -20.17 -46.23
CA GLY A 133 11.66 -18.98 -46.48
C GLY A 133 10.67 -18.75 -45.36
N GLY A 134 10.02 -17.60 -45.41
CA GLY A 134 9.08 -17.19 -44.40
C GLY A 134 8.58 -15.77 -44.61
N PRO A 135 7.70 -15.29 -43.73
CA PRO A 135 7.29 -13.90 -43.75
C PRO A 135 8.47 -13.00 -43.35
N TYR A 136 8.43 -11.76 -43.81
CA TYR A 136 9.24 -10.68 -43.27
C TYR A 136 8.35 -9.51 -42.86
N LEU A 137 8.81 -8.78 -41.85
CA LEU A 137 8.28 -7.47 -41.49
C LEU A 137 9.35 -6.41 -41.75
N SER A 138 9.01 -5.40 -42.53
CA SER A 138 9.91 -4.32 -42.92
C SER A 138 9.45 -2.99 -42.36
N PHE A 139 10.39 -2.21 -41.86
CA PHE A 139 10.18 -0.88 -41.29
C PHE A 139 10.88 0.14 -42.17
N PHE A 140 10.12 1.04 -42.80
CA PHE A 140 10.70 2.13 -43.60
C PHE A 140 11.38 3.13 -42.66
N TYR A 141 12.67 3.35 -42.88
CA TYR A 141 13.49 4.23 -42.03
C TYR A 141 13.62 5.62 -42.65
N ASN A 142 14.10 5.70 -43.89
CA ASN A 142 14.20 6.93 -44.67
C ASN A 142 14.35 6.61 -46.16
N GLY A 143 14.20 7.62 -47.01
CA GLY A 143 14.41 7.46 -48.43
C GLY A 143 14.57 8.78 -49.16
N LEU A 144 15.19 8.68 -50.32
CA LEU A 144 15.58 9.81 -51.16
C LEU A 144 15.29 9.46 -52.62
N GLU A 145 14.66 10.36 -53.36
CA GLU A 145 14.63 10.32 -54.82
C GLU A 145 15.60 11.34 -55.38
N LYS A 146 16.48 10.89 -56.27
CA LYS A 146 17.35 11.74 -57.07
C LYS A 146 16.82 11.80 -58.48
N LYS A 147 16.57 12.99 -59.00
CA LYS A 147 16.11 13.20 -60.37
C LYS A 147 17.06 14.12 -61.13
N GLU A 148 17.50 13.67 -62.28
CA GLU A 148 18.37 14.38 -63.21
C GLU A 148 17.64 14.56 -64.55
N ILE A 149 17.62 15.78 -65.08
CA ILE A 149 16.99 16.10 -66.36
C ILE A 149 18.06 16.62 -67.33
N TYR A 150 18.18 15.97 -68.48
CA TYR A 150 19.16 16.30 -69.52
C TYR A 150 18.49 16.92 -70.76
N LEU A 151 19.01 18.05 -71.21
CA LEU A 151 18.61 18.75 -72.45
C LEU A 151 19.70 18.61 -73.53
N LYS A 152 19.31 18.39 -74.79
CA LYS A 152 20.23 18.20 -75.93
C LYS A 152 21.18 19.38 -76.20
N THR A 153 20.88 20.57 -75.70
CA THR A 153 21.64 21.83 -75.91
C THR A 153 22.81 22.07 -74.94
N GLY A 154 23.12 21.10 -74.07
CA GLY A 154 24.35 21.13 -73.26
C GLY A 154 24.36 22.15 -72.12
N LYS A 155 23.20 22.52 -71.55
CA LYS A 155 23.12 23.34 -70.33
C LYS A 155 22.25 22.67 -69.25
N PHE A 156 22.92 22.43 -68.10
CA PHE A 156 22.54 21.88 -66.77
C PHE A 156 21.05 21.77 -66.42
N GLU A 157 20.54 20.59 -66.07
CA GLU A 157 20.77 19.75 -64.85
C GLU A 157 20.18 20.38 -63.59
N THR A 158 18.86 20.21 -63.40
CA THR A 158 18.28 20.28 -62.07
C THR A 158 18.47 18.92 -61.42
N GLU A 159 19.36 18.81 -60.42
CA GLU A 159 19.36 17.68 -59.47
C GLU A 159 18.31 18.02 -58.41
N GLU A 160 17.14 17.39 -58.52
CA GLU A 160 16.14 17.47 -57.47
C GLU A 160 16.36 16.29 -56.51
N ASN A 161 16.69 16.62 -55.26
CA ASN A 161 16.83 15.67 -54.17
C ASN A 161 15.59 15.81 -53.29
N THR A 162 14.66 14.86 -53.41
CA THR A 162 13.38 14.91 -52.72
C THR A 162 13.32 13.79 -51.69
N ASP A 163 13.15 14.17 -50.42
CA ASP A 163 12.90 13.21 -49.36
C ASP A 163 11.56 12.50 -49.60
N LEU A 164 11.55 11.18 -49.43
CA LEU A 164 10.34 10.39 -49.62
C LEU A 164 9.41 10.56 -48.41
N PRO A 165 8.20 11.17 -48.56
CA PRO A 165 7.33 11.46 -47.44
C PRO A 165 6.69 10.20 -46.86
N ILE A 166 6.67 10.09 -45.53
CA ILE A 166 6.14 8.92 -44.81
C ILE A 166 4.72 9.19 -44.33
N GLY A 167 3.84 8.19 -44.44
CA GLY A 167 2.51 8.18 -43.83
C GLY A 167 1.49 7.37 -44.63
N ASP A 168 0.24 7.40 -44.16
CA ASP A 168 -0.84 6.56 -44.71
C ASP A 168 -1.70 7.25 -45.77
N GLY A 169 -1.43 8.53 -46.08
CA GLY A 169 -2.18 9.33 -47.04
C GLY A 169 -1.67 9.22 -48.49
N PRO A 170 -2.43 9.74 -49.47
CA PRO A 170 -2.00 9.78 -50.87
C PRO A 170 -0.66 10.52 -51.04
N GLY A 171 0.20 10.00 -51.90
CA GLY A 171 1.54 10.52 -52.14
C GLY A 171 2.58 10.15 -51.10
N LYS A 172 2.28 9.21 -50.17
CA LYS A 172 3.16 8.85 -49.07
C LYS A 172 3.56 7.37 -49.06
N TYR A 173 4.75 7.11 -48.53
CA TYR A 173 5.29 5.78 -48.28
C TYR A 173 4.83 5.26 -46.93
N ARG A 174 4.34 4.02 -46.90
CA ARG A 174 3.88 3.39 -45.67
C ARG A 174 5.06 3.01 -44.79
N THR A 175 4.88 3.16 -43.48
CA THR A 175 5.91 2.85 -42.48
C THR A 175 6.22 1.36 -42.39
N PHE A 176 5.22 0.51 -42.60
CA PHE A 176 5.34 -0.94 -42.48
C PHE A 176 5.09 -1.60 -43.83
N ASP A 177 5.95 -2.57 -44.18
CA ASP A 177 5.76 -3.47 -45.30
C ASP A 177 5.79 -4.92 -44.79
N LEU A 178 4.83 -5.72 -45.22
CA LEU A 178 4.76 -7.15 -44.95
C LEU A 178 4.99 -7.89 -46.26
N GLY A 179 5.76 -8.96 -46.22
CA GLY A 179 5.96 -9.78 -47.41
C GLY A 179 6.50 -11.16 -47.08
N VAL A 180 6.96 -11.83 -48.13
CA VAL A 180 7.63 -13.13 -48.04
C VAL A 180 9.03 -13.03 -48.57
N ASN A 181 9.91 -13.81 -47.97
CA ASN A 181 11.26 -14.00 -48.47
C ASN A 181 11.59 -15.49 -48.56
N GLY A 182 12.55 -15.80 -49.42
CA GLY A 182 13.11 -17.12 -49.61
C GLY A 182 14.62 -17.03 -49.70
N THR A 183 15.30 -18.07 -49.21
CA THR A 183 16.75 -18.15 -49.21
C THR A 183 17.19 -19.56 -49.61
N VAL A 184 18.26 -19.64 -50.40
CA VAL A 184 18.87 -20.90 -50.82
C VAL A 184 20.38 -20.74 -50.88
N GLY A 185 21.13 -21.68 -50.32
CA GLY A 185 22.56 -21.48 -50.16
C GLY A 185 23.34 -22.68 -49.66
N LEU A 186 24.62 -22.41 -49.41
CA LEU A 186 25.60 -23.33 -48.85
C LEU A 186 26.18 -22.75 -47.57
N GLU A 187 26.33 -23.59 -46.56
CA GLU A 187 27.01 -23.31 -45.30
C GLU A 187 28.27 -24.18 -45.21
N PHE A 188 29.40 -23.57 -44.88
CA PHE A 188 30.72 -24.19 -44.72
C PHE A 188 31.20 -24.04 -43.27
N GLY A 189 30.45 -24.63 -42.33
CA GLY A 189 30.71 -24.54 -40.89
C GLY A 189 30.50 -23.12 -40.32
N GLY A 190 31.47 -22.23 -40.52
CA GLY A 190 31.46 -20.86 -39.99
C GLY A 190 31.06 -19.78 -41.01
N VAL A 191 30.90 -20.13 -42.28
CA VAL A 191 30.55 -19.21 -43.36
C VAL A 191 29.30 -19.70 -44.07
N LEU A 192 28.39 -18.80 -44.46
CA LEU A 192 27.23 -19.09 -45.29
C LEU A 192 27.22 -18.20 -46.54
N ILE A 193 26.82 -18.75 -47.67
CA ILE A 193 26.61 -18.03 -48.93
C ILE A 193 25.22 -18.37 -49.43
N ALA A 194 24.37 -17.37 -49.63
CA ALA A 194 22.96 -17.56 -49.94
C ALA A 194 22.48 -16.65 -51.07
N GLY A 195 21.73 -17.18 -52.02
CA GLY A 195 20.81 -16.41 -52.85
C GLY A 195 19.52 -16.14 -52.08
N ASN A 196 18.98 -14.93 -52.20
CA ASN A 196 17.81 -14.46 -51.46
C ASN A 196 16.83 -13.81 -52.44
N PHE A 197 15.56 -14.03 -52.18
CA PHE A 197 14.45 -13.41 -52.89
C PHE A 197 13.49 -12.84 -51.86
N SER A 198 12.97 -11.63 -52.05
CA SER A 198 11.86 -11.12 -51.25
C SER A 198 10.85 -10.38 -52.10
N ARG A 199 9.58 -10.45 -51.68
CA ARG A 199 8.46 -9.75 -52.31
C ARG A 199 7.46 -9.25 -51.27
N GLY A 200 7.11 -7.98 -51.38
CA GLY A 200 6.08 -7.33 -50.56
C GLY A 200 4.66 -7.79 -50.94
N PHE A 201 3.81 -7.91 -49.95
CA PHE A 201 2.37 -8.14 -50.09
C PHE A 201 1.56 -6.85 -49.93
N THR A 202 2.05 -5.94 -49.09
CA THR A 202 1.46 -4.62 -48.90
C THR A 202 1.99 -3.63 -49.91
N ASP A 203 1.17 -2.62 -50.21
CA ASP A 203 1.61 -1.49 -51.02
C ASP A 203 2.53 -0.60 -50.19
N MET A 204 3.76 -0.42 -50.65
CA MET A 204 4.74 0.42 -49.97
C MET A 204 4.44 1.91 -50.15
N TYR A 205 3.67 2.28 -51.18
CA TYR A 205 3.38 3.64 -51.58
C TYR A 205 1.89 3.78 -51.89
N THR A 206 1.27 4.82 -51.35
CA THR A 206 -0.15 5.13 -51.59
C THR A 206 -0.24 6.13 -52.73
N ALA A 207 -0.52 5.66 -53.95
CA ALA A 207 -0.68 6.55 -55.11
C ALA A 207 -1.97 7.40 -55.02
N THR A 208 -2.02 8.47 -55.81
CA THR A 208 -3.23 9.29 -56.01
C THR A 208 -4.20 8.68 -57.03
N TYR A 209 -3.83 7.56 -57.63
CA TYR A 209 -4.61 6.74 -58.56
C TYR A 209 -4.65 5.30 -58.07
N ASP A 210 -5.53 4.49 -58.66
CA ASP A 210 -5.63 3.07 -58.33
C ASP A 210 -4.40 2.30 -58.86
N GLY A 211 -3.55 1.85 -57.94
CA GLY A 211 -2.31 1.18 -58.27
C GLY A 211 -1.69 0.51 -57.05
N SER A 212 -1.01 -0.60 -57.28
CA SER A 212 -0.31 -1.39 -56.26
C SER A 212 1.20 -1.30 -56.47
N PHE A 213 1.96 -1.15 -55.38
CA PHE A 213 3.41 -0.89 -55.39
C PHE A 213 4.11 -1.86 -54.44
N LYS A 214 4.65 -2.95 -54.97
CA LYS A 214 5.21 -4.04 -54.17
C LYS A 214 6.73 -4.14 -54.35
N ASN A 215 7.44 -4.21 -53.23
CA ASN A 215 8.90 -4.34 -53.25
C ASN A 215 9.26 -5.71 -53.80
N GLN A 216 10.31 -5.78 -54.61
CA GLN A 216 10.89 -7.05 -55.03
C GLN A 216 12.41 -6.94 -54.98
N VAL A 217 13.07 -7.92 -54.35
CA VAL A 217 14.53 -7.93 -54.18
C VAL A 217 15.07 -9.32 -54.52
N TYR A 218 16.18 -9.32 -55.26
CA TYR A 218 17.06 -10.47 -55.44
C TYR A 218 18.42 -10.11 -54.85
N GLY A 219 19.00 -10.96 -54.02
CA GLY A 219 20.27 -10.64 -53.37
C GLY A 219 21.16 -11.85 -53.14
N VAL A 220 22.45 -11.59 -53.02
CA VAL A 220 23.44 -12.59 -52.59
C VAL A 220 23.96 -12.15 -51.24
N THR A 221 23.94 -13.06 -50.27
CA THR A 221 24.36 -12.83 -48.89
C THR A 221 25.58 -13.68 -48.59
N LEU A 222 26.62 -13.06 -48.04
CA LEU A 222 27.69 -13.72 -47.31
C LEU A 222 27.43 -13.52 -45.81
N GLY A 223 27.45 -14.60 -45.04
CA GLY A 223 27.34 -14.53 -43.59
C GLY A 223 28.49 -15.24 -42.90
N ILE A 224 28.95 -14.69 -41.78
CA ILE A 224 30.01 -15.24 -40.95
C ILE A 224 29.44 -15.47 -39.56
N PHE A 225 29.39 -16.73 -39.13
CA PHE A 225 28.97 -17.11 -37.79
C PHE A 225 30.00 -16.66 -36.75
N ILE A 226 29.55 -15.94 -35.74
CA ILE A 226 30.34 -15.42 -34.63
C ILE A 226 30.11 -16.27 -33.37
N GLY A 227 31.19 -16.55 -32.64
CA GLY A 227 31.17 -17.32 -31.39
C GLY A 227 31.21 -18.85 -31.59
N LYS A 228 31.45 -19.57 -30.48
CA LYS A 228 31.23 -21.03 -30.44
C LYS A 228 29.72 -21.27 -30.41
N PRO A 229 29.20 -22.32 -31.08
CA PRO A 229 27.81 -22.71 -30.91
C PRO A 229 27.54 -22.89 -29.42
N VAL A 230 26.54 -22.19 -28.90
CA VAL A 230 26.10 -22.39 -27.52
C VAL A 230 25.48 -23.78 -27.50
N SER A 231 26.22 -24.75 -26.98
CA SER A 231 25.70 -26.07 -26.67
C SER A 231 24.90 -25.91 -25.39
N LEU A 232 23.58 -25.93 -25.47
CA LEU A 232 22.79 -26.27 -24.30
C LEU A 232 23.09 -27.75 -24.07
N GLU A 233 23.81 -28.06 -22.99
CA GLU A 233 24.33 -29.38 -22.67
C GLU A 233 23.26 -30.47 -22.76
N ASP A 234 23.68 -31.67 -23.17
CA ASP A 234 22.84 -32.86 -23.12
C ASP A 234 22.24 -32.95 -21.73
N LYS A 235 20.90 -32.96 -21.63
CA LYS A 235 20.24 -33.21 -20.35
C LYS A 235 20.83 -34.51 -19.79
N PRO A 236 21.43 -34.48 -18.60
CA PRO A 236 21.97 -35.69 -18.02
C PRO A 236 20.82 -36.69 -17.80
N LYS A 237 21.15 -37.98 -17.80
CA LYS A 237 20.16 -39.06 -17.61
C LYS A 237 19.41 -38.82 -16.29
N ASP A 238 18.10 -38.94 -16.34
CA ASP A 238 17.15 -38.74 -15.23
C ASP A 238 16.24 -39.99 -15.27
N THR A 239 16.43 -40.89 -14.30
CA THR A 239 15.91 -42.27 -14.33
C THR A 239 14.47 -42.37 -13.85
N ASP A 240 14.10 -41.59 -12.85
CA ASP A 240 12.76 -41.57 -12.25
C ASP A 240 11.90 -40.38 -12.73
N GLY A 241 12.49 -39.43 -13.44
CA GLY A 241 11.79 -38.40 -14.20
C GLY A 241 11.30 -37.24 -13.34
N ASP A 242 11.92 -36.98 -12.19
CA ASP A 242 11.57 -35.88 -11.29
C ASP A 242 12.16 -34.53 -11.72
N GLY A 243 13.02 -34.53 -12.75
CA GLY A 243 13.67 -33.34 -13.30
C GLY A 243 15.05 -33.06 -12.74
N ILE A 244 15.58 -33.92 -11.86
CA ILE A 244 16.93 -33.91 -11.32
C ILE A 244 17.72 -35.02 -12.01
N ALA A 245 18.96 -34.74 -12.36
CA ALA A 245 19.78 -35.72 -13.05
C ALA A 245 20.29 -36.81 -12.11
N ASP A 246 20.45 -38.05 -12.58
CA ASP A 246 21.02 -39.21 -11.88
C ASP A 246 22.35 -38.91 -11.14
N VAL A 247 23.10 -37.90 -11.57
CA VAL A 247 24.39 -37.49 -10.98
C VAL A 247 24.23 -36.56 -9.78
N GLU A 248 23.11 -35.86 -9.68
CA GLU A 248 22.76 -34.92 -8.62
C GLU A 248 21.60 -35.44 -7.74
N ASP A 249 20.94 -36.50 -8.17
CA ASP A 249 19.82 -37.17 -7.52
C ASP A 249 20.32 -38.22 -6.50
N LEU A 250 19.90 -38.06 -5.25
CA LEU A 250 20.20 -38.97 -4.15
C LEU A 250 19.32 -40.22 -4.13
N CYS A 251 18.22 -40.23 -4.89
CA CYS A 251 17.20 -41.26 -4.92
C CYS A 251 16.78 -41.65 -6.36
N ILE A 252 17.77 -41.89 -7.23
CA ILE A 252 17.75 -42.32 -8.66
C ILE A 252 16.50 -43.10 -9.17
N THR A 253 15.77 -43.83 -8.33
CA THR A 253 14.61 -44.65 -8.74
C THR A 253 13.26 -44.19 -8.18
N GLU A 254 13.25 -43.17 -7.32
CA GLU A 254 12.07 -42.70 -6.60
C GLU A 254 11.95 -41.19 -6.73
N PRO A 255 10.94 -40.67 -7.46
CA PRO A 255 10.91 -39.26 -7.81
C PRO A 255 10.72 -38.37 -6.58
N GLY A 256 11.50 -37.29 -6.48
CA GLY A 256 11.45 -36.36 -5.36
C GLY A 256 11.64 -34.88 -5.74
N PRO A 257 11.37 -33.95 -4.82
CA PRO A 257 11.64 -32.54 -5.07
C PRO A 257 13.14 -32.18 -5.00
N LEU A 258 13.49 -31.04 -5.61
CA LEU A 258 14.86 -30.52 -5.57
C LEU A 258 15.35 -30.20 -4.15
N VAL A 259 14.43 -29.84 -3.25
CA VAL A 259 14.74 -29.50 -1.85
C VAL A 259 15.41 -30.67 -1.13
N THR A 260 15.01 -31.90 -1.47
CA THR A 260 15.52 -33.15 -0.90
C THR A 260 16.50 -33.87 -1.84
N HIS A 261 17.00 -33.16 -2.86
CA HIS A 261 17.90 -33.70 -3.88
C HIS A 261 17.36 -34.97 -4.56
N GLY A 262 16.09 -34.96 -4.95
CA GLY A 262 15.45 -36.03 -5.71
C GLY A 262 14.90 -37.18 -4.89
N CYS A 263 14.94 -37.08 -3.56
CA CYS A 263 14.28 -38.06 -2.69
C CYS A 263 12.83 -37.71 -2.37
N PRO A 264 11.92 -38.69 -2.28
CA PRO A 264 10.53 -38.44 -1.86
C PRO A 264 10.45 -37.68 -0.53
N ASP A 265 9.48 -36.76 -0.46
CA ASP A 265 9.14 -35.92 0.69
C ASP A 265 7.61 -35.89 0.76
N THR A 266 7.04 -36.78 1.56
CA THR A 266 5.62 -37.11 1.56
C THR A 266 4.77 -36.01 2.20
N ASP A 267 5.26 -35.37 3.27
CA ASP A 267 4.54 -34.28 3.94
C ASP A 267 4.97 -32.88 3.50
N ALA A 268 6.02 -32.76 2.69
CA ALA A 268 6.53 -31.53 2.10
C ALA A 268 7.06 -30.53 3.14
N ASP A 269 7.82 -31.02 4.13
CA ASP A 269 8.52 -30.20 5.13
C ASP A 269 9.97 -29.84 4.73
N GLY A 270 10.46 -30.42 3.63
CA GLY A 270 11.80 -30.19 3.09
C GLY A 270 12.86 -31.20 3.57
N ILE A 271 12.46 -32.28 4.24
CA ILE A 271 13.31 -33.39 4.64
C ILE A 271 12.87 -34.64 3.87
N ALA A 272 13.82 -35.40 3.35
CA ALA A 272 13.49 -36.62 2.63
C ALA A 272 12.85 -37.66 3.57
N ASP A 273 11.89 -38.45 3.09
CA ASP A 273 11.20 -39.50 3.86
C ASP A 273 12.17 -40.47 4.56
N LYS A 274 13.35 -40.70 3.97
CA LYS A 274 14.42 -41.55 4.51
C LYS A 274 15.16 -40.94 5.70
N ASP A 275 15.16 -39.61 5.81
CA ASP A 275 15.85 -38.81 6.82
C ASP A 275 14.87 -38.16 7.81
N ASP A 276 13.57 -38.29 7.56
CA ASP A 276 12.47 -37.78 8.37
C ASP A 276 12.00 -38.84 9.40
N LYS A 277 11.89 -38.44 10.66
CA LYS A 277 11.35 -39.28 11.74
C LYS A 277 9.82 -39.35 11.75
N CYS A 278 9.15 -38.38 11.16
CA CYS A 278 7.71 -38.28 11.05
C CYS A 278 7.25 -38.05 9.59
N PRO A 279 7.51 -38.95 8.62
CA PRO A 279 7.32 -38.72 7.16
C PRO A 279 5.91 -38.39 6.66
N ASN A 280 4.91 -38.30 7.55
CA ASN A 280 3.53 -37.99 7.18
C ASN A 280 3.02 -36.74 7.91
N GLU A 281 3.85 -36.06 8.70
CA GLU A 281 3.50 -34.93 9.53
C GLU A 281 4.59 -33.87 9.48
N LYS A 282 4.30 -32.76 8.81
CA LYS A 282 5.26 -31.68 8.61
C LYS A 282 6.00 -31.29 9.88
N GLY A 283 7.32 -31.38 9.85
CA GLY A 283 8.17 -30.95 10.94
C GLY A 283 9.19 -29.90 10.56
N LEU A 284 10.09 -29.66 11.51
CA LEU A 284 11.24 -28.78 11.31
C LEU A 284 12.51 -29.62 11.25
N ALA A 285 13.47 -29.19 10.43
CA ALA A 285 14.79 -29.82 10.35
C ALA A 285 15.51 -29.87 11.71
N SER A 286 15.29 -28.88 12.58
CA SER A 286 15.80 -28.89 13.97
C SER A 286 15.30 -30.08 14.79
N ASN A 287 14.14 -30.63 14.45
CA ASN A 287 13.51 -31.76 15.12
C ASN A 287 13.50 -33.05 14.27
N ASN A 288 14.31 -33.13 13.21
CA ASN A 288 14.37 -34.27 12.28
C ASN A 288 13.01 -34.60 11.65
N GLY A 289 12.27 -33.58 11.21
CA GLY A 289 11.03 -33.72 10.45
C GLY A 289 9.78 -34.06 11.25
N CYS A 290 9.89 -34.03 12.59
CA CYS A 290 8.71 -34.08 13.44
C CYS A 290 8.18 -32.67 13.79
N PRO A 291 6.86 -32.49 13.86
CA PRO A 291 6.26 -31.25 14.35
C PRO A 291 6.74 -30.97 15.77
N LEU A 292 6.98 -29.70 16.06
CA LEU A 292 7.24 -29.29 17.43
C LEU A 292 5.95 -29.44 18.25
N MET A 293 6.11 -29.86 19.51
CA MET A 293 4.96 -29.96 20.41
C MET A 293 4.43 -28.55 20.69
N ASP A 294 3.12 -28.40 20.59
CA ASP A 294 2.36 -27.19 20.91
C ASP A 294 1.24 -27.65 21.85
N THR A 295 1.51 -27.56 23.14
CA THR A 295 0.73 -28.16 24.21
C THR A 295 -0.64 -27.48 24.37
N ASP A 296 -0.72 -26.18 24.14
CA ASP A 296 -1.95 -25.39 24.31
C ASP A 296 -2.65 -24.98 22.99
N LYS A 297 -2.02 -25.26 21.86
CA LYS A 297 -2.55 -25.12 20.49
C LYS A 297 -2.78 -23.67 20.08
N ASP A 298 -1.96 -22.76 20.57
CA ASP A 298 -1.99 -21.35 20.17
C ASP A 298 -1.23 -21.04 18.87
N GLY A 299 -0.52 -22.06 18.34
CA GLY A 299 0.27 -21.96 17.12
C GLY A 299 1.73 -21.61 17.34
N ILE A 300 2.21 -21.62 18.59
CA ILE A 300 3.60 -21.37 18.99
C ILE A 300 4.11 -22.63 19.70
N SER A 301 5.29 -23.09 19.31
CA SER A 301 5.82 -24.35 19.83
C SER A 301 6.37 -24.20 21.25
N ASP A 302 6.25 -25.25 22.06
CA ASP A 302 6.63 -25.32 23.48
C ASP A 302 8.08 -24.85 23.77
N ASP A 303 8.98 -24.89 22.78
CA ASP A 303 10.39 -24.48 22.91
C ASP A 303 10.60 -22.96 22.82
N ILE A 304 9.67 -22.23 22.19
CA ILE A 304 9.68 -20.77 22.06
C ILE A 304 8.46 -20.10 22.71
N ASP A 305 7.52 -20.90 23.20
CA ASP A 305 6.37 -20.47 23.97
C ASP A 305 6.77 -20.26 25.45
N LYS A 306 6.66 -19.02 25.94
CA LYS A 306 6.88 -18.68 27.35
C LYS A 306 5.77 -19.19 28.27
N CYS A 307 4.62 -19.54 27.70
CA CYS A 307 3.38 -19.86 28.39
C CYS A 307 2.75 -21.20 27.98
N VAL A 308 3.52 -22.17 27.46
CA VAL A 308 3.28 -23.60 27.10
C VAL A 308 1.90 -24.26 27.34
N THR A 309 1.21 -23.93 28.43
CA THR A 309 -0.08 -24.52 28.81
C THR A 309 -1.27 -23.55 28.71
N VAL A 310 -1.06 -22.31 28.31
CA VAL A 310 -2.05 -21.24 28.28
C VAL A 310 -1.97 -20.48 26.95
N PRO A 311 -2.99 -20.62 26.07
CA PRO A 311 -2.91 -20.07 24.74
C PRO A 311 -2.67 -18.55 24.72
N GLY A 312 -1.71 -18.11 23.92
CA GLY A 312 -1.35 -16.71 23.77
C GLY A 312 -1.24 -16.25 22.32
N LEU A 313 -0.54 -15.13 22.16
CA LEU A 313 -0.30 -14.52 20.85
C LEU A 313 1.21 -14.49 20.56
N ALA A 314 1.57 -14.63 19.28
CA ALA A 314 2.97 -14.59 18.84
C ALA A 314 3.67 -13.29 19.22
N LYS A 315 2.93 -12.19 19.31
CA LYS A 315 3.43 -10.87 19.76
C LYS A 315 3.99 -10.91 21.20
N TYR A 316 3.48 -11.81 22.04
CA TYR A 316 3.90 -11.98 23.44
C TYR A 316 4.55 -13.35 23.67
N GLU A 317 5.14 -13.94 22.63
CA GLU A 317 5.88 -15.21 22.72
C GLU A 317 5.04 -16.33 23.35
N GLY A 318 3.78 -16.45 22.92
CA GLY A 318 2.86 -17.51 23.36
C GLY A 318 2.16 -17.23 24.68
N CYS A 319 2.39 -16.06 25.27
CA CYS A 319 1.63 -15.62 26.43
C CYS A 319 0.34 -14.87 26.07
N PRO A 320 -0.69 -14.93 26.95
CA PRO A 320 -1.84 -14.04 26.89
C PRO A 320 -1.42 -12.57 26.85
N ILE A 321 -2.30 -11.72 26.33
CA ILE A 321 -2.08 -10.27 26.31
C ILE A 321 -1.83 -9.78 27.75
N PRO A 322 -0.74 -9.05 28.01
CA PRO A 322 -0.44 -8.51 29.33
C PRO A 322 -1.60 -7.68 29.87
N ASP A 323 -1.96 -7.98 31.12
CA ASP A 323 -2.88 -7.24 31.97
C ASP A 323 -2.17 -7.12 33.31
N THR A 324 -1.37 -6.06 33.44
CA THR A 324 -0.36 -5.90 34.48
C THR A 324 -0.99 -5.69 35.85
N ASP A 325 -2.14 -5.01 35.92
CA ASP A 325 -2.86 -4.76 37.17
C ASP A 325 -4.08 -5.66 37.40
N LYS A 326 -4.47 -6.46 36.39
CA LYS A 326 -5.51 -7.49 36.46
C LYS A 326 -6.91 -6.91 36.61
N ASP A 327 -7.17 -5.78 35.96
CA ASP A 327 -8.48 -5.14 35.95
C ASP A 327 -9.43 -5.63 34.83
N ALA A 328 -8.99 -6.67 34.09
CA ALA A 328 -9.64 -7.29 32.95
C ALA A 328 -9.63 -6.44 31.67
N ILE A 329 -8.77 -5.43 31.60
CA ILE A 329 -8.45 -4.65 30.40
C ILE A 329 -6.97 -4.84 30.14
N ASN A 330 -6.62 -5.16 28.91
CA ASN A 330 -5.22 -5.38 28.58
C ASN A 330 -4.43 -4.07 28.53
N ASP A 331 -3.12 -4.14 28.78
CA ASP A 331 -2.20 -3.00 28.85
C ASP A 331 -2.20 -2.11 27.59
N GLU A 332 -2.71 -2.60 26.44
CA GLU A 332 -2.81 -1.81 25.19
C GLU A 332 -4.10 -0.99 25.09
N GLU A 333 -5.17 -1.44 25.74
CA GLU A 333 -6.47 -0.78 25.81
C GLU A 333 -6.65 0.02 27.11
N ASP A 334 -5.80 -0.25 28.10
CA ASP A 334 -5.76 0.41 29.38
C ASP A 334 -4.99 1.74 29.34
N LYS A 335 -5.63 2.82 29.79
CA LYS A 335 -5.00 4.14 29.95
C LYS A 335 -4.12 4.24 31.19
N CYS A 336 -4.31 3.34 32.15
CA CYS A 336 -3.60 3.25 33.42
C CYS A 336 -3.06 1.83 33.70
N PRO A 337 -2.16 1.25 32.86
CA PRO A 337 -1.77 -0.18 32.87
C PRO A 337 -1.10 -0.73 34.15
N THR A 338 -1.00 0.03 35.22
CA THR A 338 -0.33 -0.38 36.45
C THR A 338 -1.19 -0.12 37.69
N VAL A 339 -2.41 0.36 37.50
CA VAL A 339 -3.32 0.78 38.56
C VAL A 339 -4.73 0.34 38.20
N GLN A 340 -5.21 -0.69 38.92
CA GLN A 340 -6.53 -1.28 38.68
C GLN A 340 -7.63 -0.24 38.50
N GLY A 341 -8.30 -0.31 37.35
CA GLY A 341 -9.43 0.54 37.05
C GLY A 341 -10.70 -0.23 36.72
N VAL A 342 -11.56 0.44 35.97
CA VAL A 342 -12.83 -0.12 35.50
C VAL A 342 -13.05 0.22 34.04
N ALA A 343 -13.72 -0.66 33.31
CA ALA A 343 -13.96 -0.53 31.87
C ALA A 343 -14.54 0.82 31.44
N ARG A 344 -15.45 1.40 32.24
CA ARG A 344 -16.06 2.71 31.95
C ARG A 344 -15.05 3.87 31.91
N TYR A 345 -13.90 3.73 32.57
CA TYR A 345 -12.81 4.72 32.60
C TYR A 345 -11.57 4.23 31.83
N ASN A 346 -11.73 3.28 30.90
CA ASN A 346 -10.64 2.72 30.09
C ASN A 346 -9.47 2.21 30.96
N GLY A 347 -9.78 1.45 32.02
CA GLY A 347 -8.80 0.84 32.91
C GLY A 347 -8.13 1.79 33.90
N CYS A 348 -8.56 3.05 33.94
CA CYS A 348 -8.21 3.92 35.05
C CYS A 348 -9.17 3.78 36.25
N PRO A 349 -8.67 4.03 37.47
CA PRO A 349 -9.50 4.23 38.64
C PRO A 349 -10.58 5.28 38.40
N VAL A 350 -11.68 5.19 39.14
CA VAL A 350 -12.69 6.24 39.15
C VAL A 350 -12.02 7.55 39.57
N PRO A 351 -12.21 8.66 38.83
CA PRO A 351 -11.62 9.95 39.17
C PRO A 351 -11.93 10.35 40.62
N ASP A 352 -10.94 10.97 41.25
CA ASP A 352 -10.97 11.56 42.59
C ASP A 352 -10.28 12.92 42.44
N THR A 353 -11.07 13.96 42.18
CA THR A 353 -10.62 15.27 41.73
C THR A 353 -9.86 16.03 42.82
N ASP A 354 -10.23 15.85 44.08
CA ASP A 354 -9.60 16.52 45.21
C ASP A 354 -8.67 15.61 46.04
N GLY A 355 -8.66 14.31 45.77
CA GLY A 355 -7.70 13.34 46.28
C GLY A 355 -7.96 12.93 47.72
N ASP A 356 -9.21 12.98 48.17
CA ASP A 356 -9.59 12.69 49.55
C ASP A 356 -9.88 11.20 49.83
N GLY A 357 -9.85 10.36 48.78
CA GLY A 357 -10.10 8.93 48.85
C GLY A 357 -11.57 8.54 48.69
N VAL A 358 -12.46 9.49 48.37
CA VAL A 358 -13.83 9.29 47.90
C VAL A 358 -13.87 9.66 46.42
N ASN A 359 -14.32 8.74 45.57
CA ASN A 359 -14.35 9.02 44.14
C ASN A 359 -15.44 10.04 43.77
N ASP A 360 -15.27 10.76 42.67
CA ASP A 360 -16.15 11.85 42.19
C ASP A 360 -17.62 11.44 42.05
N GLU A 361 -17.95 10.15 41.91
CA GLU A 361 -19.34 9.68 41.85
C GLU A 361 -19.98 9.49 43.22
N GLU A 362 -19.17 9.26 44.26
CA GLU A 362 -19.58 9.11 45.66
C GLU A 362 -19.36 10.39 46.48
N ASP A 363 -18.58 11.33 45.96
CA ASP A 363 -18.21 12.59 46.59
C ASP A 363 -19.25 13.70 46.32
N LYS A 364 -19.77 14.27 47.41
CA LYS A 364 -20.68 15.42 47.35
C LYS A 364 -19.97 16.75 47.14
N CYS A 365 -18.66 16.80 47.39
CA CYS A 365 -17.81 17.99 47.45
C CYS A 365 -16.58 17.90 46.52
N ILE A 366 -16.72 17.33 45.32
CA ILE A 366 -15.74 17.10 44.21
C ILE A 366 -14.44 17.97 44.16
N ASN A 367 -14.44 19.22 44.64
CA ASN A 367 -13.29 20.12 44.57
C ASN A 367 -12.71 20.50 45.95
N GLU A 368 -13.14 19.88 47.05
CA GLU A 368 -12.76 20.22 48.42
C GLU A 368 -12.51 18.97 49.27
N PRO A 369 -11.25 18.65 49.60
CA PRO A 369 -10.92 17.39 50.26
C PRO A 369 -11.65 17.21 51.59
N GLY A 370 -12.32 16.08 51.74
CA GLY A 370 -13.08 15.71 52.91
C GLY A 370 -12.70 14.36 53.52
N ILE A 371 -13.66 13.78 54.23
CA ILE A 371 -13.54 12.46 54.82
C ILE A 371 -14.66 11.55 54.32
N LYS A 372 -14.37 10.25 54.25
CA LYS A 372 -15.34 9.25 53.79
C LYS A 372 -16.62 9.22 54.61
N GLU A 373 -16.53 9.43 55.92
CA GLU A 373 -17.68 9.47 56.84
C GLU A 373 -18.66 10.62 56.51
N ASN A 374 -18.19 11.65 55.81
CA ASN A 374 -18.96 12.81 55.39
C ASN A 374 -19.08 12.92 53.86
N ASN A 375 -19.04 11.78 53.15
CA ASN A 375 -19.23 11.70 51.69
C ASN A 375 -18.31 12.65 50.90
N GLY A 376 -17.03 12.68 51.28
CA GLY A 376 -15.99 13.48 50.63
C GLY A 376 -16.06 14.98 50.92
N CYS A 377 -16.96 15.41 51.80
CA CYS A 377 -17.00 16.81 52.23
C CYS A 377 -16.15 17.05 53.50
N PRO A 378 -15.54 18.23 53.64
CA PRO A 378 -14.79 18.60 54.83
C PRO A 378 -15.66 18.63 56.10
N GLU A 379 -15.09 18.18 57.22
CA GLU A 379 -15.72 18.39 58.52
C GLU A 379 -15.74 19.88 58.88
N ILE A 380 -16.78 20.30 59.60
CA ILE A 380 -16.85 21.65 60.13
C ILE A 380 -15.72 21.81 61.16
N ARG A 381 -14.77 22.69 60.86
CA ARG A 381 -13.67 23.04 61.76
C ARG A 381 -14.18 23.34 63.18
N LYS A 382 -13.61 22.69 64.19
CA LYS A 382 -14.03 22.84 65.61
C LYS A 382 -13.98 24.30 66.07
N GLU A 383 -13.06 25.09 65.52
CA GLU A 383 -12.91 26.51 65.78
C GLU A 383 -14.14 27.32 65.31
N ILE A 384 -14.75 26.93 64.19
CA ILE A 384 -15.96 27.55 63.64
C ILE A 384 -17.15 27.24 64.54
N ILE A 385 -17.31 25.97 64.96
CA ILE A 385 -18.35 25.55 65.90
C ILE A 385 -18.25 26.36 67.20
N GLN A 386 -17.08 26.39 67.82
CA GLN A 386 -16.85 27.12 69.06
C GLN A 386 -17.12 28.62 68.91
N LYS A 387 -16.74 29.22 67.78
CA LYS A 387 -16.99 30.63 67.50
C LYS A 387 -18.48 30.94 67.40
N VAL A 388 -19.25 30.08 66.72
CA VAL A 388 -20.71 30.24 66.57
C VAL A 388 -21.44 30.00 67.90
N GLU A 389 -21.05 28.99 68.67
CA GLU A 389 -21.60 28.77 70.01
C GLU A 389 -21.30 29.93 70.97
N PHE A 390 -20.07 30.45 70.94
CA PHE A 390 -19.68 31.62 71.74
C PHE A 390 -20.45 32.88 71.32
N ALA A 391 -20.68 33.06 70.03
CA ALA A 391 -21.51 34.12 69.49
C ALA A 391 -22.96 33.98 70.00
N ALA A 392 -23.54 32.77 69.97
CA ALA A 392 -24.91 32.52 70.42
C ALA A 392 -25.15 32.97 71.88
N ARG A 393 -24.16 32.77 72.78
CA ARG A 393 -24.23 33.17 74.20
C ARG A 393 -24.33 34.68 74.43
N LYS A 394 -23.94 35.50 73.45
CA LYS A 394 -24.02 36.96 73.55
C LYS A 394 -25.34 37.53 72.99
N ILE A 395 -26.21 36.68 72.46
CA ILE A 395 -27.53 37.09 71.98
C ILE A 395 -28.41 37.43 73.18
N GLN A 396 -28.81 38.70 73.25
CA GLN A 396 -29.67 39.24 74.30
C GLN A 396 -31.02 39.71 73.74
N PHE A 397 -32.05 39.57 74.58
CA PHE A 397 -33.41 40.01 74.30
C PHE A 397 -33.90 40.99 75.35
N ALA A 398 -34.84 41.85 74.98
CA ALA A 398 -35.59 42.64 75.94
C ALA A 398 -36.34 41.73 76.92
N TYR A 399 -36.49 42.19 78.17
CA TYR A 399 -37.10 41.42 79.25
C TYR A 399 -38.47 40.87 78.84
N ALA A 400 -38.67 39.57 79.03
CA ALA A 400 -39.89 38.82 78.70
C ALA A 400 -40.41 39.00 77.26
N LYS A 401 -39.55 39.41 76.32
CA LYS A 401 -39.90 39.62 74.91
C LYS A 401 -38.95 38.87 73.97
N ALA A 402 -39.38 38.69 72.72
CA ALA A 402 -38.58 38.18 71.61
C ALA A 402 -37.94 39.32 70.77
N ILE A 403 -37.71 40.48 71.38
CA ILE A 403 -37.08 41.64 70.73
C ILE A 403 -35.57 41.58 70.98
N LEU A 404 -34.78 41.39 69.93
CA LEU A 404 -33.32 41.42 69.98
C LEU A 404 -32.81 42.80 70.41
N LEU A 405 -31.88 42.85 71.36
CA LEU A 405 -31.21 44.09 71.73
C LEU A 405 -30.15 44.47 70.68
N ALA A 406 -29.84 45.77 70.58
CA ALA A 406 -28.84 46.27 69.64
C ALA A 406 -27.46 45.62 69.81
N ALA A 407 -27.10 45.25 71.06
CA ALA A 407 -25.86 44.54 71.37
C ALA A 407 -25.74 43.17 70.68
N SER A 408 -26.87 42.49 70.42
CA SER A 408 -26.93 41.20 69.73
C SER A 408 -26.64 41.32 68.23
N GLY A 409 -26.84 42.50 67.64
CA GLY A 409 -26.71 42.71 66.20
C GLY A 409 -25.30 42.43 65.69
N LYS A 410 -24.27 42.96 66.36
CA LYS A 410 -22.86 42.74 65.95
C LYS A 410 -22.50 41.26 65.89
N VAL A 411 -22.97 40.49 66.87
CA VAL A 411 -22.65 39.07 66.98
C VAL A 411 -23.42 38.24 65.96
N LEU A 412 -24.67 38.60 65.69
CA LEU A 412 -25.47 37.98 64.62
C LEU A 412 -24.93 38.32 63.23
N ASP A 413 -24.33 39.49 63.05
CA ASP A 413 -23.63 39.87 61.82
C ASP A 413 -22.40 38.98 61.58
N GLU A 414 -21.59 38.74 62.62
CA GLU A 414 -20.44 37.82 62.53
C GLU A 414 -20.86 36.39 62.17
N VAL A 415 -22.02 35.93 62.67
CA VAL A 415 -22.59 34.62 62.31
C VAL A 415 -23.08 34.64 60.86
N ALA A 416 -23.78 35.69 60.42
CA ALA A 416 -24.23 35.80 59.03
C ALA A 416 -23.05 35.85 58.04
N ASP A 417 -21.98 36.57 58.36
CA ASP A 417 -20.75 36.64 57.57
C ASP A 417 -20.01 35.31 57.50
N LEU A 418 -20.11 34.47 58.53
CA LEU A 418 -19.56 33.13 58.52
C LEU A 418 -20.39 32.21 57.61
N LEU A 419 -21.72 32.28 57.71
CA LEU A 419 -22.63 31.50 56.88
C LEU A 419 -22.61 31.90 55.40
N SER A 420 -22.25 33.16 55.09
CA SER A 420 -22.07 33.59 53.70
C SER A 420 -20.78 33.06 53.08
N LYS A 421 -19.72 32.86 53.87
CA LYS A 421 -18.45 32.28 53.42
C LYS A 421 -18.51 30.77 53.28
N GLU A 422 -19.30 30.11 54.12
CA GLU A 422 -19.41 28.66 54.18
C GLU A 422 -20.80 28.24 53.67
N ALA A 423 -20.96 28.16 52.34
CA ALA A 423 -22.26 27.99 51.68
C ALA A 423 -22.98 26.68 52.07
N ASN A 424 -22.22 25.64 52.42
CA ASN A 424 -22.73 24.31 52.77
C ASN A 424 -23.20 24.18 54.22
N LEU A 425 -22.96 25.19 55.07
CA LEU A 425 -23.36 25.14 56.48
C LEU A 425 -24.85 25.46 56.66
N ARG A 426 -25.53 24.65 57.45
CA ARG A 426 -26.88 24.90 57.96
C ARG A 426 -26.81 25.17 59.46
N VAL A 427 -27.76 25.94 59.97
CA VAL A 427 -27.84 26.29 61.40
C VAL A 427 -29.20 25.92 61.95
N ASP A 428 -29.19 25.16 63.03
CA ASP A 428 -30.35 24.90 63.85
C ASP A 428 -30.33 25.84 65.07
N ILE A 429 -31.37 26.68 65.19
CA ILE A 429 -31.46 27.75 66.17
C ILE A 429 -32.38 27.29 67.30
N GLU A 430 -31.82 27.08 68.50
CA GLU A 430 -32.58 26.64 69.66
C GLU A 430 -32.80 27.79 70.65
N GLY A 431 -34.05 28.00 71.08
CA GLY A 431 -34.39 28.96 72.13
C GLY A 431 -34.66 28.28 73.46
N HIS A 432 -34.12 28.84 74.55
CA HIS A 432 -34.29 28.32 75.91
C HIS A 432 -34.73 29.40 76.91
N THR A 433 -35.42 28.99 77.97
CA THR A 433 -35.82 29.85 79.09
C THR A 433 -35.39 29.26 80.42
N SER A 434 -35.48 30.05 81.50
CA SER A 434 -35.50 29.48 82.85
C SER A 434 -36.83 28.77 83.11
N SER A 435 -36.89 27.99 84.19
CA SER A 435 -38.10 27.28 84.65
C SER A 435 -39.09 28.20 85.37
N ASP A 436 -38.76 29.48 85.58
CA ASP A 436 -39.63 30.43 86.25
C ASP A 436 -40.88 30.75 85.41
N GLY A 437 -42.04 30.84 86.06
CA GLY A 437 -43.29 31.25 85.42
C GLY A 437 -44.04 30.11 84.72
N ASN A 438 -44.94 30.48 83.80
CA ASN A 438 -45.80 29.52 83.13
C ASN A 438 -45.06 28.78 82.01
N PHE A 439 -45.11 27.44 82.05
CA PHE A 439 -44.47 26.56 81.08
C PHE A 439 -44.85 26.86 79.61
N ASN A 440 -46.15 26.98 79.31
CA ASN A 440 -46.62 27.24 77.93
C ASN A 440 -46.17 28.62 77.43
N THR A 441 -46.17 29.61 78.31
CA THR A 441 -45.62 30.94 78.00
C THR A 441 -44.13 30.86 77.69
N ASN A 442 -43.36 30.09 78.45
CA ASN A 442 -41.93 29.88 78.23
C ASN A 442 -41.65 29.12 76.93
N MET A 443 -42.44 28.09 76.60
CA MET A 443 -42.36 27.40 75.32
C MET A 443 -42.57 28.37 74.16
N ARG A 444 -43.65 29.15 74.18
CA ARG A 444 -43.94 30.14 73.13
C ARG A 444 -42.83 31.20 73.03
N LEU A 445 -42.42 31.78 74.16
CA LEU A 445 -41.38 32.81 74.19
C LEU A 445 -40.05 32.30 73.64
N SER A 446 -39.66 31.07 73.97
CA SER A 446 -38.44 30.46 73.44
C SER A 446 -38.50 30.27 71.92
N ASN A 447 -39.66 29.88 71.38
CA ASN A 447 -39.85 29.70 69.94
C ASN A 447 -39.81 31.04 69.20
N GLU A 448 -40.52 32.05 69.71
CA GLU A 448 -40.51 33.41 69.16
C GLU A 448 -39.09 34.00 69.15
N ARG A 449 -38.26 33.69 70.16
CA ARG A 449 -36.85 34.12 70.22
C ARG A 449 -35.98 33.43 69.18
N ALA A 450 -36.12 32.11 69.02
CA ALA A 450 -35.41 31.37 67.97
C ALA A 450 -35.81 31.88 66.57
N GLU A 451 -37.10 32.15 66.36
CA GLU A 451 -37.63 32.73 65.12
C GLU A 451 -37.12 34.17 64.89
N ALA A 452 -37.03 34.99 65.92
CA ALA A 452 -36.46 36.34 65.81
C ALA A 452 -34.99 36.32 65.37
N VAL A 453 -34.20 35.36 65.86
CA VAL A 453 -32.81 35.14 65.41
C VAL A 453 -32.78 34.66 63.96
N LYS A 454 -33.63 33.69 63.59
CA LYS A 454 -33.76 33.23 62.20
C LYS A 454 -34.09 34.37 61.25
N ASN A 455 -35.10 35.17 61.57
CA ASN A 455 -35.52 36.32 60.77
C ASN A 455 -34.42 37.39 60.64
N TYR A 456 -33.61 37.57 61.68
CA TYR A 456 -32.45 38.46 61.63
C TYR A 456 -31.41 37.96 60.61
N LEU A 457 -31.06 36.68 60.66
CA LEU A 457 -30.09 36.07 59.73
C LEU A 457 -30.60 36.09 58.28
N ILE A 458 -31.90 35.83 58.07
CA ILE A 458 -32.53 35.95 56.75
C ILE A 458 -32.41 37.39 56.21
N LYS A 459 -32.69 38.39 57.06
CA LYS A 459 -32.55 39.80 56.69
C LYS A 459 -31.10 40.18 56.32
N LYS A 460 -30.12 39.45 56.86
CA LYS A 460 -28.68 39.61 56.54
C LYS A 460 -28.24 38.82 55.30
N GLY A 461 -29.15 38.11 54.63
CA GLY A 461 -28.89 37.43 53.36
C GLY A 461 -28.64 35.93 53.48
N VAL A 462 -28.82 35.32 54.66
CA VAL A 462 -28.74 33.87 54.80
C VAL A 462 -29.99 33.22 54.22
N ASP A 463 -29.82 32.22 53.35
CA ASP A 463 -30.93 31.50 52.73
C ASP A 463 -31.84 30.85 53.80
N PRO A 464 -33.17 31.10 53.79
CA PRO A 464 -34.11 30.53 54.75
C PRO A 464 -34.10 29.01 54.85
N SER A 465 -33.76 28.30 53.76
CA SER A 465 -33.67 26.83 53.71
C SER A 465 -32.50 26.29 54.54
N ARG A 466 -31.49 27.12 54.82
CA ARG A 466 -30.32 26.78 55.64
C ARG A 466 -30.55 26.95 57.14
N LEU A 467 -31.71 27.47 57.54
CA LEU A 467 -32.00 27.84 58.92
C LEU A 467 -33.24 27.11 59.45
N THR A 468 -33.08 26.38 60.55
CA THR A 468 -34.21 25.88 61.34
C THR A 468 -34.28 26.63 62.67
N SER A 469 -35.47 26.74 63.25
CA SER A 469 -35.67 27.42 64.53
C SER A 469 -36.68 26.66 65.38
N GLN A 470 -36.32 26.37 66.63
CA GLN A 470 -37.17 25.64 67.56
C GLN A 470 -37.03 26.17 68.99
N GLY A 471 -38.16 26.38 69.66
CA GLY A 471 -38.21 26.69 71.08
C GLY A 471 -38.28 25.45 71.97
N PHE A 472 -37.40 25.34 72.95
CA PHE A 472 -37.39 24.25 73.93
C PHE A 472 -37.88 24.66 75.33
N GLY A 473 -38.19 25.95 75.54
CA GLY A 473 -38.59 26.49 76.83
C GLY A 473 -37.60 26.07 77.94
N PRO A 474 -38.09 25.57 79.09
CA PRO A 474 -37.24 25.10 80.17
C PRO A 474 -36.82 23.61 80.07
N ASN A 475 -37.13 22.91 78.98
CA ASN A 475 -36.94 21.44 78.88
C ASN A 475 -35.48 20.98 78.68
N LYS A 476 -34.58 21.89 78.28
CA LYS A 476 -33.15 21.61 78.10
C LYS A 476 -32.29 22.56 78.97
N PRO A 477 -32.34 22.45 80.31
CA PRO A 477 -31.53 23.28 81.19
C PRO A 477 -30.06 22.85 81.16
N ILE A 478 -29.14 23.81 81.28
CA ILE A 478 -27.68 23.54 81.38
C ILE A 478 -27.19 23.48 82.83
N ASN A 479 -28.01 23.96 83.76
CA ASN A 479 -27.78 23.91 85.19
C ASN A 479 -29.14 23.86 85.91
N GLU A 480 -29.12 23.69 87.22
CA GLU A 480 -30.34 23.50 88.01
C GLU A 480 -31.20 24.77 88.15
N GLY A 481 -30.69 25.95 87.78
CA GLY A 481 -31.47 27.20 87.78
C GLY A 481 -31.86 27.68 89.18
N ARG A 482 -31.06 27.37 90.22
CA ARG A 482 -31.32 27.74 91.61
C ARG A 482 -31.00 29.21 91.88
N THR A 483 -29.95 29.75 91.26
CA THR A 483 -29.56 31.16 91.39
C THR A 483 -29.97 32.00 90.18
N GLU A 484 -29.98 33.33 90.31
CA GLU A 484 -30.30 34.21 89.17
C GLU A 484 -29.25 34.15 88.05
N GLU A 485 -27.98 33.91 88.40
CA GLU A 485 -26.90 33.68 87.45
C GLU A 485 -27.14 32.38 86.66
N GLU A 486 -27.50 31.30 87.36
CA GLU A 486 -27.84 30.01 86.75
C GLU A 486 -29.05 30.12 85.81
N LYS A 487 -30.10 30.83 86.24
CA LYS A 487 -31.28 31.12 85.42
C LYS A 487 -30.93 31.99 84.21
N ALA A 488 -30.03 32.96 84.36
CA ALA A 488 -29.56 33.79 83.25
C ALA A 488 -28.87 32.95 82.18
N LEU A 489 -28.07 31.96 82.58
CA LEU A 489 -27.45 31.02 81.66
C LEU A 489 -28.48 30.12 80.97
N ASN A 490 -29.54 29.69 81.67
CA ASN A 490 -30.64 28.93 81.05
C ASN A 490 -31.45 29.74 80.03
N ARG A 491 -31.54 31.08 80.19
CA ARG A 491 -32.16 32.01 79.24
C ARG A 491 -31.20 32.33 78.09
N ARG A 492 -31.07 31.41 77.14
CA ARG A 492 -30.09 31.50 76.04
C ARG A 492 -30.68 31.13 74.68
N VAL A 493 -29.90 31.42 73.66
CA VAL A 493 -30.06 30.82 72.33
C VAL A 493 -28.82 29.97 72.05
N GLU A 494 -29.02 28.81 71.45
CA GLU A 494 -27.95 27.97 70.93
C GLU A 494 -28.03 27.92 69.41
N LEU A 495 -26.87 27.81 68.77
CA LEU A 495 -26.74 27.72 67.32
C LEU A 495 -25.90 26.47 67.02
N HIS A 496 -26.54 25.44 66.47
CA HIS A 496 -25.89 24.19 66.11
C HIS A 496 -25.61 24.16 64.62
N LEU A 497 -24.34 23.99 64.24
CA LEU A 497 -23.93 23.90 62.84
C LEU A 497 -24.03 22.46 62.35
N ARG A 498 -24.46 22.27 61.10
CA ARG A 498 -24.42 20.96 60.44
C ARG A 498 -24.15 21.09 58.94
N ASN A 499 -23.58 20.03 58.37
CA ASN A 499 -23.36 19.88 56.93
C ASN A 499 -24.66 19.47 56.20
N ASN A 500 -24.59 19.50 54.87
CA ASN A 500 -25.74 19.24 53.98
C ASN A 500 -26.02 17.75 53.75
#